data_AF-A0A925JCJ9-F1
#
_entry.id   AF-A0A925JCJ9-F1
#
_cell.length_a   1.000
_cell.length_b   1.000
_cell.length_c   1.000
_cell.angle_alpha   90.00
_cell.angle_beta   90.00
_cell.angle_gamma   90.00
#
_symmetry.space_group_name_H-M   'P 1'
#
loop_
_entity.id
_entity.type
_entity.pdbx_description
1 polymer ?
#
loop_
_entity_poly.entity_id
_entity_poly.type
_entity_poly.pdbx_seq_one_letter_code
_entity_poly.pdbx_strand_id
1 'polypeptide(L)'
;MLLLLCALVLQAQTVSNRSAGGTPEQQTARFFESIRKSPPQQLAFLLRMPKGADLHNHLSGSVYAERYLEWAAEKKLCVNQMTMALSEAPCVTAAGQLPASQALTDDGLYRRMINAWSMRYWQFSGQNG
;
A
#
# COMPACT_ATOMS: atom_id res chain seq x y z
N MET A 1 58.65 -29.45 -57.49
CA MET A 1 58.87 -29.87 -56.09
C MET A 1 58.72 -28.64 -55.21
N LEU A 2 57.64 -28.59 -54.41
CA LEU A 2 57.51 -27.91 -53.10
C LEU A 2 57.83 -26.38 -53.06
N LEU A 3 56.95 -25.47 -52.63
CA LEU A 3 56.37 -25.36 -51.28
C LEU A 3 55.21 -24.33 -51.30
N LEU A 4 54.01 -24.76 -50.93
CA LEU A 4 53.30 -24.47 -49.66
C LEU A 4 52.58 -23.11 -49.60
N LEU A 5 51.32 -23.12 -50.06
CA LEU A 5 50.27 -22.16 -49.74
C LEU A 5 49.93 -22.25 -48.25
N CYS A 6 50.29 -21.21 -47.48
CA CYS A 6 49.89 -21.08 -46.08
C CYS A 6 48.44 -20.57 -46.03
N ALA A 7 47.49 -21.50 -45.95
CA ALA A 7 46.09 -21.16 -45.74
C ALA A 7 45.91 -20.62 -44.32
N LEU A 8 45.73 -19.29 -44.20
CA LEU A 8 45.23 -18.65 -42.98
C LEU A 8 43.82 -19.18 -42.70
N VAL A 9 43.72 -20.11 -41.77
CA VAL A 9 42.45 -20.52 -41.19
C VAL A 9 41.96 -19.35 -40.33
N LEU A 10 41.12 -18.48 -40.89
CA LEU A 10 40.28 -17.58 -40.10
C LEU A 10 39.31 -18.46 -39.31
N GLN A 11 39.70 -18.80 -38.08
CA GLN A 11 38.73 -19.27 -37.10
C GLN A 11 37.89 -18.06 -36.69
N ALA A 12 36.75 -17.89 -37.35
CA ALA A 12 35.70 -17.02 -36.88
C ALA A 12 35.27 -17.54 -35.50
N GLN A 13 35.70 -16.86 -34.43
CA GLN A 13 35.16 -17.12 -33.11
C GLN A 13 33.70 -16.72 -33.15
N THR A 14 32.81 -17.72 -33.20
CA THR A 14 31.41 -17.52 -32.91
C THR A 14 31.33 -17.07 -31.47
N VAL A 15 31.12 -15.77 -31.26
CA VAL A 15 30.73 -15.24 -29.95
C VAL A 15 29.45 -15.99 -29.59
N SER A 16 29.57 -16.97 -28.70
CA SER A 16 28.41 -17.65 -28.13
C SER A 16 27.60 -16.57 -27.45
N ASN A 17 26.51 -16.16 -28.10
CA ASN A 17 25.58 -15.17 -27.59
C ASN A 17 24.88 -15.79 -26.38
N ARG A 18 25.52 -15.75 -25.21
CA ARG A 18 24.91 -16.15 -23.94
C ARG A 18 23.91 -15.07 -23.55
N SER A 19 22.70 -15.16 -24.07
CA SER A 19 21.52 -14.63 -23.39
C SER A 19 20.38 -15.64 -23.52
N ALA A 20 20.57 -16.82 -22.93
CA ALA A 20 19.49 -17.81 -22.76
C ALA A 20 18.38 -17.31 -21.80
N GLY A 21 18.53 -16.13 -21.20
CA GLY A 21 17.50 -15.41 -20.48
C GLY A 21 17.33 -14.02 -21.09
N GLY A 22 16.09 -13.63 -21.41
CA GLY A 22 15.76 -12.30 -21.96
C GLY A 22 16.17 -11.13 -21.04
N THR A 23 15.87 -9.89 -21.44
CA THR A 23 16.22 -8.68 -20.65
C THR A 23 15.63 -8.73 -19.23
N PRO A 24 16.17 -7.97 -18.26
CA PRO A 24 15.60 -7.89 -16.91
C PRO A 24 14.10 -7.54 -16.89
N GLU A 25 13.65 -6.66 -17.78
CA GLU A 25 12.24 -6.30 -17.96
C GLU A 25 11.43 -7.52 -18.43
N GLN A 26 11.94 -8.25 -19.43
CA GLN A 26 11.28 -9.46 -19.93
C GLN A 26 11.23 -10.56 -18.87
N GLN A 27 12.28 -10.72 -18.05
CA GLN A 27 12.30 -11.68 -16.94
C GLN A 27 11.23 -11.31 -15.89
N THR A 28 11.19 -10.03 -15.49
CA THR A 28 10.20 -9.50 -14.54
C THR A 28 8.77 -9.66 -15.06
N ALA A 29 8.53 -9.34 -16.34
CA ALA A 29 7.23 -9.51 -16.99
C ALA A 29 6.79 -10.98 -17.02
N ARG A 30 7.70 -11.91 -17.37
CA ARG A 30 7.40 -13.35 -17.33
C ARG A 30 7.05 -13.82 -15.91
N PHE A 31 7.78 -13.36 -14.90
CA PHE A 31 7.48 -13.70 -13.51
C PHE A 31 6.12 -13.14 -13.07
N PHE A 32 5.83 -11.87 -13.36
CA PHE A 32 4.54 -11.26 -13.06
C PHE A 32 3.38 -12.01 -13.72
N GLU A 33 3.53 -12.40 -15.00
CA GLU A 33 2.53 -13.21 -15.69
C GLU A 33 2.33 -14.59 -15.04
N SER A 34 3.42 -15.24 -14.61
CA SER A 34 3.34 -16.55 -13.94
C SER A 34 2.53 -16.53 -12.64
N ILE A 35 2.45 -15.37 -11.96
CA ILE A 35 1.69 -15.17 -10.72
C ILE A 35 0.34 -14.46 -10.93
N ARG A 36 -0.05 -14.16 -12.17
CA ARG A 36 -1.25 -13.36 -12.52
C ARG A 36 -2.58 -13.93 -12.02
N LYS A 37 -2.65 -15.21 -11.68
CA LYS A 37 -3.86 -15.84 -11.11
C LYS A 37 -3.75 -16.09 -9.59
N SER A 38 -2.72 -15.58 -8.95
CA SER A 38 -2.45 -15.73 -7.52
C SER A 38 -2.42 -14.37 -6.82
N PRO A 39 -3.54 -13.90 -6.26
CA PRO A 39 -3.60 -12.62 -5.57
C PRO A 39 -2.57 -12.45 -4.44
N PRO A 40 -2.30 -13.46 -3.58
CA PRO A 40 -1.27 -13.32 -2.55
C PRO A 40 0.14 -13.09 -3.11
N GLN A 41 0.49 -13.77 -4.21
CA GLN A 41 1.79 -13.60 -4.85
C GLN A 41 1.90 -12.24 -5.56
N GLN A 42 0.82 -11.78 -6.22
CA GLN A 42 0.78 -10.45 -6.82
C GLN A 42 0.96 -9.35 -5.79
N LEU A 43 0.28 -9.45 -4.65
CA LEU A 43 0.43 -8.49 -3.56
C LEU A 43 1.90 -8.44 -3.10
N ALA A 44 2.51 -9.60 -2.84
CA ALA A 44 3.91 -9.68 -2.43
C ALA A 44 4.90 -9.12 -3.47
N PHE A 45 4.56 -9.20 -4.76
CA PHE A 45 5.33 -8.60 -5.85
C PHE A 45 5.16 -7.07 -5.90
N LEU A 46 3.92 -6.58 -5.93
CA LEU A 46 3.60 -5.15 -6.07
C LEU A 46 3.98 -4.32 -4.82
N LEU A 47 3.98 -4.95 -3.64
CA LEU A 47 4.46 -4.32 -2.41
C LEU A 47 5.95 -3.96 -2.49
N ARG A 48 6.77 -4.81 -3.13
CA ARG A 48 8.22 -4.60 -3.28
C ARG A 48 8.58 -3.74 -4.50
N MET A 49 7.66 -3.53 -5.42
CA MET A 49 7.90 -2.77 -6.64
C MET A 49 8.15 -1.27 -6.32
N PRO A 50 9.24 -0.67 -6.84
CA PRO A 50 9.45 0.77 -6.80
C PRO A 50 8.48 1.43 -7.80
N LYS A 51 7.40 2.03 -7.30
CA LYS A 51 6.30 2.60 -8.11
C LYS A 51 6.57 4.04 -8.59
N GLY A 52 7.69 4.64 -8.20
CA GLY A 52 7.94 6.07 -8.41
C GLY A 52 7.23 6.93 -7.37
N ALA A 53 6.63 8.05 -7.79
CA ALA A 53 5.93 8.99 -6.92
C ALA A 53 4.40 8.84 -7.01
N ASP A 54 3.71 9.19 -5.93
CA ASP A 54 2.26 9.42 -5.92
C ASP A 54 2.01 10.92 -6.17
N LEU A 55 1.36 11.24 -7.29
CA LEU A 55 1.18 12.63 -7.77
C LEU A 55 -0.22 13.20 -7.46
N HIS A 56 -1.14 12.39 -6.95
CA HIS A 56 -2.50 12.83 -6.63
C HIS A 56 -2.91 12.27 -5.28
N ASN A 57 -2.86 13.12 -4.26
CA ASN A 57 -3.19 12.71 -2.91
C ASN A 57 -3.78 13.89 -2.12
N HIS A 58 -4.87 13.63 -1.41
CA HIS A 58 -5.47 14.58 -0.47
C HIS A 58 -5.02 14.25 0.94
N LEU A 59 -4.24 15.14 1.57
CA LEU A 59 -3.58 14.89 2.86
C LEU A 59 -4.50 14.32 3.93
N SER A 60 -5.71 14.86 4.07
CA SER A 60 -6.67 14.42 5.09
C SER A 60 -7.12 12.97 4.91
N GLY A 61 -7.13 12.46 3.67
CA GLY A 61 -7.50 11.08 3.34
C GLY A 61 -6.33 10.10 3.30
N SER A 62 -5.08 10.57 3.37
CA SER A 62 -3.87 9.73 3.29
C SER A 62 -3.45 9.11 4.62
N VAL A 63 -4.01 9.63 5.71
CA VAL A 63 -3.69 9.21 7.08
C VAL A 63 -4.76 8.22 7.54
N TYR A 64 -4.34 7.09 8.10
CA TYR A 64 -5.25 6.10 8.68
C TYR A 64 -6.16 6.74 9.75
N ALA A 65 -7.45 6.37 9.76
CA ALA A 65 -8.41 6.79 10.79
C ALA A 65 -7.91 6.47 12.21
N GLU A 66 -7.20 5.36 12.35
CA GLU A 66 -6.54 4.94 13.58
C GLU A 66 -5.52 5.97 14.08
N ARG A 67 -4.82 6.70 13.19
CA ARG A 67 -3.92 7.80 13.59
C ARG A 67 -4.68 9.00 14.13
N TYR A 68 -5.79 9.37 13.50
CA TYR A 68 -6.64 10.43 14.05
C TYR A 68 -7.15 10.08 15.44
N LEU A 69 -7.51 8.81 15.68
CA LEU A 69 -7.93 8.36 17.02
C LEU A 69 -6.81 8.50 18.06
N GLU A 70 -5.58 8.05 17.75
CA GLU A 70 -4.47 8.20 18.70
C GLU A 70 -4.15 9.67 18.98
N TRP A 71 -4.13 10.54 17.97
CA TRP A 71 -3.94 11.98 18.19
C TRP A 71 -5.07 12.60 19.02
N ALA A 72 -6.32 12.18 18.80
CA ALA A 72 -7.45 12.65 19.59
C ALA A 72 -7.32 12.23 21.06
N ALA A 73 -6.85 11.00 21.32
CA ALA A 73 -6.58 10.50 22.66
C ALA A 73 -5.43 11.28 23.33
N GLU A 74 -4.31 11.47 22.63
CA GLU A 74 -3.15 12.25 23.11
C GLU A 74 -3.55 13.69 23.46
N LYS A 75 -4.37 14.32 22.62
CA LYS A 75 -4.88 15.68 22.82
C LYS A 75 -6.06 15.75 23.82
N LYS A 76 -6.48 14.63 24.40
CA LYS A 76 -7.59 14.53 25.36
C LYS A 76 -8.90 15.11 24.82
N LEU A 77 -9.15 14.93 23.52
CA LEU A 77 -10.38 15.38 22.87
C LEU A 77 -11.57 14.50 23.26
N CYS A 78 -12.76 15.03 23.04
CA CYS A 78 -14.02 14.36 23.27
C CYS A 78 -14.64 13.92 21.95
N VAL A 79 -15.13 12.69 21.87
CA VAL A 79 -15.91 12.17 20.74
C VAL A 79 -17.39 12.16 21.08
N ASN A 80 -18.23 12.68 20.20
CA ASN A 80 -19.68 12.53 20.29
C ASN A 80 -20.09 11.14 19.78
N GLN A 81 -20.81 10.37 20.61
CA GLN A 81 -21.17 8.99 20.28
C GLN A 81 -22.23 8.83 19.20
N MET A 82 -22.91 9.91 18.79
CA MET A 82 -23.92 9.89 17.72
C MET A 82 -23.31 10.34 16.39
N THR A 83 -22.54 11.42 16.39
CA THR A 83 -22.00 12.03 15.16
C THR A 83 -20.57 11.59 14.85
N MET A 84 -19.85 11.00 15.81
CA MET A 84 -18.41 10.73 15.75
C MET A 84 -17.55 11.99 15.53
N ALA A 85 -18.11 13.18 15.77
CA ALA A 85 -17.36 14.43 15.71
C ALA A 85 -16.47 14.59 16.96
N LEU A 86 -15.29 15.18 16.76
CA LEU A 86 -14.39 15.56 17.83
C LEU A 86 -14.67 16.98 18.33
N SER A 87 -14.39 17.21 19.60
CA SER A 87 -14.52 18.51 20.28
C SER A 87 -13.47 18.63 21.39
N GLU A 88 -13.17 19.86 21.79
CA GLU A 88 -12.27 20.12 22.91
C GLU A 88 -12.89 19.72 24.25
N ALA A 89 -12.03 19.46 25.23
CA ALA A 89 -12.44 19.22 26.61
C ALA A 89 -13.06 20.49 27.25
N PRO A 90 -13.93 20.37 28.27
CA PRO A 90 -14.32 19.13 28.96
C PRO A 90 -15.40 18.32 28.23
N CYS A 91 -15.36 16.99 28.37
CA CYS A 91 -16.37 16.12 27.80
C CYS A 91 -17.66 16.15 28.63
N VAL A 92 -18.79 16.39 27.98
CA VAL A 92 -20.11 16.44 28.62
C VAL A 92 -20.86 15.14 28.35
N THR A 93 -20.86 14.21 29.31
CA THR A 93 -21.53 12.90 29.17
C THR A 93 -23.03 13.03 28.90
N ALA A 94 -23.69 14.02 29.50
CA ALA A 94 -25.10 14.31 29.25
C ALA A 94 -25.39 14.70 27.78
N ALA A 95 -24.38 15.19 27.05
CA ALA A 95 -24.45 15.49 25.62
C ALA A 95 -23.94 14.32 24.76
N GLY A 96 -23.76 13.13 25.35
CA GLY A 96 -23.28 11.94 24.65
C GLY A 96 -21.79 11.95 24.31
N GLN A 97 -20.99 12.82 24.92
CA GLN A 97 -19.54 12.88 24.69
C GLN A 97 -18.78 11.95 25.62
N LEU A 98 -17.74 11.30 25.08
CA LEU A 98 -16.76 10.51 25.82
C LEU A 98 -15.34 10.98 25.49
N PRO A 99 -14.36 10.80 26.39
CA PRO A 99 -12.96 10.97 26.02
C PRO A 99 -12.62 10.05 24.84
N ALA A 100 -11.94 10.59 23.82
CA ALA A 100 -11.55 9.80 22.64
C ALA A 100 -10.66 8.60 23.02
N SER A 101 -9.85 8.74 24.08
CA SER A 101 -9.02 7.66 24.62
C SER A 101 -9.81 6.42 25.04
N GLN A 102 -11.09 6.54 25.38
CA GLN A 102 -11.93 5.40 25.74
C GLN A 102 -12.03 4.38 24.60
N ALA A 103 -11.98 4.83 23.34
CA ALA A 103 -12.01 3.95 22.18
C ALA A 103 -10.77 3.05 22.07
N LEU A 104 -9.66 3.35 22.76
CA LEU A 104 -8.48 2.49 22.77
C LEU A 104 -8.69 1.21 23.61
N THR A 105 -9.73 1.17 24.45
CA THR A 105 -10.08 0.02 25.30
C THR A 105 -11.51 -0.49 25.07
N ASP A 106 -12.30 0.20 24.25
CA ASP A 106 -13.66 -0.16 23.88
C ASP A 106 -13.72 -0.48 22.38
N ASP A 107 -13.69 -1.77 22.04
CA ASP A 107 -13.75 -2.27 20.66
C ASP A 107 -14.97 -1.78 19.89
N GLY A 108 -16.10 -1.59 20.59
CA GLY A 108 -17.34 -1.12 19.99
C GLY A 108 -17.23 0.33 19.55
N LEU A 109 -16.74 1.20 20.45
CA LEU A 109 -16.50 2.60 20.14
C LEU A 109 -15.38 2.75 19.09
N TYR A 110 -14.29 1.99 19.22
CA TYR A 110 -13.21 1.94 18.24
C TYR A 110 -13.74 1.71 16.82
N ARG A 111 -14.49 0.62 16.63
CA ARG A 111 -15.03 0.26 15.32
C ARG A 111 -15.96 1.33 14.75
N ARG A 112 -16.81 1.93 15.59
CA ARG A 112 -17.70 3.01 15.13
C ARG A 112 -16.91 4.24 14.67
N MET A 113 -15.88 4.64 15.41
CA MET A 113 -15.03 5.77 15.03
C MET A 113 -14.26 5.50 13.74
N ILE A 114 -13.61 4.33 13.62
CA ILE A 114 -12.86 3.97 12.41
C ILE A 114 -13.77 3.90 11.19
N ASN A 115 -14.96 3.32 11.32
CA ASN A 115 -15.92 3.25 10.21
C ASN A 115 -16.47 4.63 9.83
N ALA A 116 -16.64 5.55 10.78
CA ALA A 116 -17.10 6.91 10.50
C ALA A 116 -16.02 7.80 9.87
N TRP A 117 -14.74 7.52 10.11
CA TRP A 117 -13.61 8.32 9.64
C TRP A 117 -12.84 7.69 8.48
N SER A 118 -13.36 6.63 7.87
CA SER A 118 -12.72 5.95 6.75
C SER A 118 -13.74 5.40 5.76
N MET A 119 -13.22 4.91 4.63
CA MET A 119 -14.02 4.17 3.65
C MET A 119 -14.19 2.69 4.01
N ARG A 120 -13.77 2.27 5.20
CA ARG A 120 -14.01 0.92 5.69
C ARG A 120 -15.52 0.75 5.88
N TYR A 121 -16.11 -0.25 5.22
CA TYR A 121 -17.56 -0.48 5.24
C TYR A 121 -18.38 0.69 4.68
N TRP A 122 -17.87 1.41 3.66
CA TRP A 122 -18.53 2.58 3.06
C TRP A 122 -19.98 2.32 2.62
N GLN A 123 -20.32 1.09 2.21
CA GLN A 123 -21.69 0.69 1.84
C GLN A 123 -22.68 0.86 3.00
N PHE A 124 -22.20 0.88 4.23
CA PHE A 124 -22.98 1.04 5.45
C PHE A 124 -22.80 2.43 6.09
N SER A 125 -21.93 3.28 5.52
CA SER A 125 -21.62 4.60 6.07
C SER A 125 -22.66 5.67 5.73
N GLY A 126 -23.47 5.43 4.69
CA GLY A 126 -24.41 6.43 4.17
C GLY A 126 -23.74 7.64 3.50
N GLN A 127 -22.41 7.62 3.34
CA GLN A 127 -21.64 8.66 2.67
C GLN A 127 -20.97 8.09 1.41
N ASN A 128 -20.90 8.90 0.37
CA ASN A 128 -20.00 8.68 -0.77
C ASN A 128 -18.65 9.31 -0.45
N GLY A 129 -17.58 8.55 -0.67
CA GLY A 129 -16.21 9.05 -0.54
C GLY A 129 -15.84 10.05 -1.62
#